data_AF-U5F768-F1
#
_entry.id   AF-U5F768-F1
#
_cell.length_a   1.000
_cell.length_b   1.000
_cell.length_c   1.000
_cell.angle_alpha   90.00
_cell.angle_beta   90.00
_cell.angle_gamma   90.00
#
_symmetry.space_group_name_H-M   'P 1'
#
loop_
_entity.id
_entity.type
_entity.pdbx_description
1 polymer ?
#
loop_
_entity_poly.entity_id
_entity_poly.type
_entity_poly.pdbx_seq_one_letter_code
_entity_poly.pdbx_strand_id
1 'polypeptide(L)'
;MSCLNKDRKRSKIVNFRVTPIERQQIEARIKVLGLPKGEYFIRTFMQQSIKIVAGQYQSNRLSLELARLSNQLASIESNEGIELLLQECRAFLNELLIICRNEDVNSDQIETISESSEYE
;
A
#
# COMPACT_ATOMS: atom_id res chain seq x y z
N MET A 1 -35.13 4.21 -4.25
CA MET A 1 -34.52 4.65 -2.97
C MET A 1 -33.01 4.42 -3.04
N SER A 2 -32.25 5.28 -3.74
CA SER A 2 -30.79 5.22 -3.71
C SER A 2 -30.33 5.92 -2.44
N CYS A 3 -29.97 5.16 -1.42
CA CYS A 3 -29.26 5.70 -0.26
C CYS A 3 -27.95 6.33 -0.79
N LEU A 4 -27.90 7.66 -0.78
CA LEU A 4 -26.69 8.41 -1.14
C LEU A 4 -25.60 7.94 -0.16
N ASN A 5 -24.51 7.37 -0.69
CA ASN A 5 -23.37 6.86 0.09
C ASN A 5 -22.56 7.97 0.79
N LYS A 6 -23.16 9.15 1.01
CA LYS A 6 -22.49 10.37 1.45
C LYS A 6 -21.91 10.26 2.87
N ASP A 7 -22.54 9.49 3.76
CA ASP A 7 -22.14 9.42 5.18
C ASP A 7 -21.41 8.12 5.56
N ARG A 8 -20.95 7.34 4.57
CA ARG A 8 -20.19 6.11 4.85
C ARG A 8 -18.73 6.45 5.14
N LYS A 9 -18.23 6.05 6.33
CA LYS A 9 -16.79 6.11 6.68
C LYS A 9 -15.88 5.53 5.59
N ARG A 10 -16.32 4.45 4.94
CA ARG A 10 -15.60 3.77 3.84
C ARG A 10 -16.48 3.82 2.58
N SER A 11 -16.47 4.95 1.88
CA SER A 11 -17.33 5.20 0.70
C SER A 11 -16.74 4.72 -0.63
N LYS A 12 -15.44 4.41 -0.68
CA LYS A 12 -14.73 3.96 -1.87
C LYS A 12 -14.67 2.43 -1.95
N ILE A 13 -14.82 1.88 -3.16
CA ILE A 13 -14.77 0.44 -3.45
C ILE A 13 -13.48 0.13 -4.20
N VAL A 14 -12.79 -0.94 -3.78
CA VAL A 14 -11.63 -1.53 -4.48
C VAL A 14 -11.98 -2.97 -4.86
N ASN A 15 -11.80 -3.34 -6.13
CA ASN A 15 -12.05 -4.69 -6.64
C ASN A 15 -10.89 -5.19 -7.52
N PHE A 16 -10.65 -6.50 -7.50
CA PHE A 16 -9.61 -7.15 -8.29
C PHE A 16 -10.09 -8.53 -8.76
N ARG A 17 -9.51 -9.03 -9.86
CA ARG A 17 -9.77 -10.38 -10.37
C ARG A 17 -8.80 -11.35 -9.71
N VAL A 18 -9.29 -12.55 -9.38
CA VAL A 18 -8.49 -13.65 -8.83
C VAL A 18 -8.88 -14.95 -9.51
N THR A 19 -7.95 -15.88 -9.54
CA THR A 19 -8.20 -17.27 -9.91
C THR A 19 -9.07 -17.98 -8.85
N PRO A 20 -9.71 -19.11 -9.20
CA PRO A 20 -10.48 -19.90 -8.23
C PRO A 20 -9.65 -20.38 -7.04
N ILE A 21 -8.38 -20.74 -7.27
CA ILE A 21 -7.46 -21.24 -6.24
C ILE A 21 -7.11 -20.13 -5.26
N GLU A 22 -6.72 -18.95 -5.76
CA GLU A 22 -6.44 -17.77 -4.92
C GLU A 22 -7.66 -17.39 -4.08
N ARG A 23 -8.87 -17.44 -4.68
CA ARG A 23 -10.10 -17.17 -3.94
C ARG A 23 -10.29 -18.13 -2.77
N GLN A 24 -10.10 -19.43 -2.99
CA GLN A 24 -10.25 -20.44 -1.95
C GLN A 24 -9.26 -20.21 -0.80
N GLN A 25 -8.01 -19.88 -1.12
CA GLN A 25 -6.99 -19.56 -0.12
C GLN A 25 -7.36 -18.32 0.69
N ILE A 26 -7.82 -17.25 0.05
CA ILE A 26 -8.26 -16.02 0.72
C ILE A 26 -9.44 -16.32 1.66
N GLU A 27 -10.45 -17.07 1.19
CA GLU A 27 -11.60 -17.43 2.03
C GLU A 27 -11.21 -18.32 3.21
N ALA A 28 -10.25 -19.25 3.03
CA ALA A 28 -9.71 -20.06 4.11
C ALA A 28 -9.00 -19.19 5.16
N ARG A 29 -8.14 -18.25 4.75
CA ARG A 29 -7.46 -17.32 5.67
C ARG A 29 -8.45 -16.49 6.49
N ILE A 30 -9.49 -15.96 5.83
CA ILE A 30 -10.55 -15.19 6.49
C ILE A 30 -11.25 -16.04 7.57
N LYS A 31 -11.57 -17.30 7.25
CA LYS A 31 -12.20 -18.23 8.20
C LYS A 31 -11.29 -18.54 9.39
N VAL A 32 -10.02 -18.85 9.14
CA VAL A 32 -9.03 -19.15 10.19
C VAL A 32 -8.85 -17.97 11.15
N LEU A 33 -8.79 -16.75 10.61
CA LEU A 33 -8.62 -15.53 11.42
C LEU A 33 -9.91 -15.06 12.11
N GLY A 34 -11.07 -15.60 11.72
CA GLY A 34 -12.37 -15.20 12.27
C GLY A 34 -12.74 -13.73 12.01
N LEU A 35 -12.14 -13.09 11.01
CA LEU A 35 -12.37 -11.67 10.70
C LEU A 35 -13.47 -11.48 9.66
N PRO A 36 -14.25 -10.38 9.69
CA PRO A 36 -15.13 -10.04 8.59
C PRO A 36 -14.31 -9.67 7.34
N LYS A 37 -14.79 -10.07 6.16
CA LYS A 37 -14.05 -9.93 4.89
C LYS A 37 -13.44 -8.54 4.67
N GLY A 38 -14.25 -7.48 4.88
CA GLY A 38 -13.80 -6.10 4.69
C GLY A 38 -12.67 -5.70 5.63
N GLU A 39 -12.68 -6.17 6.87
CA GLU A 39 -11.63 -5.87 7.85
C GLU A 39 -10.35 -6.65 7.54
N TYR A 40 -10.48 -7.92 7.14
CA TYR A 40 -9.34 -8.71 6.67
C TYR A 40 -8.61 -8.03 5.50
N PHE A 41 -9.34 -7.59 4.48
CA PHE A 41 -8.74 -6.92 3.32
C PHE A 41 -8.07 -5.62 3.71
N ILE A 42 -8.73 -4.77 4.51
CA ILE A 42 -8.15 -3.49 4.93
C ILE A 42 -6.87 -3.69 5.73
N ARG A 43 -6.86 -4.62 6.69
CA ARG A 43 -5.63 -4.92 7.46
C ARG A 43 -4.53 -5.45 6.57
N THR A 44 -4.86 -6.39 5.69
CA THR A 44 -3.88 -6.99 4.76
C THR A 44 -3.25 -5.91 3.89
N PHE A 45 -4.05 -5.04 3.25
CA PHE A 45 -3.50 -4.01 2.36
C PHE A 45 -2.76 -2.88 3.09
N MET A 46 -3.16 -2.53 4.32
CA MET A 46 -2.55 -1.43 5.07
C MET A 46 -1.33 -1.84 5.91
N GLN A 47 -1.18 -3.12 6.24
CA GLN A 47 -0.11 -3.62 7.13
C GLN A 47 0.93 -4.46 6.39
N GLN A 48 0.81 -4.61 5.07
CA GLN A 48 1.78 -5.31 4.25
C GLN A 48 3.11 -4.55 4.21
N SER A 49 4.21 -5.24 4.51
CA SER A 49 5.55 -4.72 4.27
C SER A 49 5.82 -4.72 2.75
N ILE A 50 5.66 -3.57 2.12
CA ILE A 50 6.04 -3.34 0.73
C ILE A 50 7.48 -2.81 0.74
N LYS A 51 8.36 -3.40 -0.07
CA LYS A 51 9.74 -2.93 -0.27
C LYS A 51 9.86 -2.28 -1.65
N ILE A 52 10.63 -1.20 -1.77
CA ILE A 52 10.95 -0.64 -3.09
C ILE A 52 12.02 -1.53 -3.71
N VAL A 53 11.66 -2.27 -4.75
CA VAL A 53 12.67 -2.96 -5.56
C VAL A 53 13.35 -1.90 -6.43
N ALA A 54 14.62 -1.58 -6.15
CA ALA A 54 15.40 -0.55 -6.86
C ALA A 54 15.84 -0.96 -8.28
N GLY A 55 14.94 -1.57 -9.06
CA GLY A 55 15.16 -1.85 -10.48
C GLY A 55 14.85 -0.63 -11.36
N GLN A 56 15.38 -0.64 -12.59
CA GLN A 56 15.18 0.43 -13.58
C GLN A 56 13.70 0.77 -13.81
N TYR A 57 12.83 -0.25 -13.90
CA TYR A 57 11.41 -0.06 -14.16
C TYR A 57 10.70 0.62 -12.98
N GLN A 58 10.96 0.15 -11.76
CA GLN A 58 10.33 0.64 -10.54
C GLN A 58 10.76 2.07 -10.25
N SER A 59 12.06 2.35 -10.37
CA SER A 59 12.64 3.68 -10.19
C SER A 59 12.05 4.68 -11.20
N ASN A 60 12.02 4.32 -12.49
CA ASN A 60 11.42 5.19 -13.52
C ASN A 60 9.94 5.47 -13.27
N ARG A 61 9.17 4.47 -12.81
CA ARG A 61 7.75 4.65 -12.49
C ARG A 61 7.56 5.60 -11.31
N LEU A 62 8.40 5.49 -10.28
CA LEU A 62 8.39 6.41 -9.15
C LEU A 62 8.77 7.84 -9.60
N SER A 63 9.78 7.99 -10.45
CA SER A 63 10.17 9.29 -11.03
C SER A 63 9.04 9.91 -11.84
N LEU A 64 8.29 9.13 -12.62
CA LEU A 64 7.15 9.62 -13.40
C LEU A 64 6.01 10.14 -12.51
N GLU A 65 5.68 9.43 -11.44
CA GLU A 65 4.65 9.90 -10.49
C GLU A 65 5.10 11.17 -9.75
N LEU A 66 6.38 11.26 -9.35
CA LEU A 66 6.93 12.48 -8.78
C LEU A 66 6.88 13.66 -9.76
N ALA A 67 7.26 13.44 -11.02
CA ALA A 67 7.21 14.46 -12.05
C ALA A 67 5.76 14.92 -12.30
N ARG A 68 4.80 13.99 -12.31
CA ARG A 68 3.37 14.29 -12.43
C ARG A 68 2.90 15.18 -11.28
N LEU A 69 3.15 14.79 -10.03
CA LEU A 69 2.75 15.58 -8.85
C LEU A 69 3.40 16.98 -8.86
N SER A 70 4.69 17.06 -9.21
CA SER A 70 5.41 18.33 -9.34
C SER A 70 4.81 19.23 -10.41
N ASN A 71 4.48 18.68 -11.58
CA ASN A 71 3.86 19.44 -12.67
C ASN A 71 2.46 19.92 -12.26
N GLN A 72 1.67 19.08 -11.60
CA GLN A 72 0.36 19.45 -11.10
C GLN A 72 0.45 20.60 -10.08
N LEU A 73 1.45 20.57 -9.20
CA LEU A 73 1.71 21.66 -8.24
C LEU A 73 2.15 22.95 -8.95
N ALA A 74 2.98 22.84 -9.99
CA ALA A 74 3.45 23.99 -10.76
C ALA A 74 2.34 24.63 -11.63
N SER A 75 1.35 23.84 -12.07
CA SER A 75 0.24 24.29 -12.91
C SER A 75 -0.98 24.81 -12.14
N ILE A 76 -0.87 24.98 -10.82
CA ILE A 76 -1.98 25.54 -10.02
C ILE A 76 -2.12 27.03 -10.35
N GLU A 77 -3.16 27.37 -11.10
CA GLU A 77 -3.54 28.76 -11.38
C GLU A 77 -4.74 29.23 -10.53
N SER A 78 -5.50 28.30 -9.94
CA SER A 78 -6.72 28.56 -9.16
C SER A 78 -6.72 27.79 -7.83
N ASN A 79 -7.40 28.33 -6.82
CA ASN A 79 -7.60 27.67 -5.53
C ASN A 79 -8.49 26.42 -5.59
N GLU A 80 -9.17 26.17 -6.72
CA GLU A 80 -10.02 25.00 -6.90
C GLU A 80 -9.19 23.71 -6.96
N GLY A 81 -9.43 22.79 -6.01
CA GLY A 81 -8.80 21.46 -6.01
C GLY A 81 -7.41 21.38 -5.40
N ILE A 82 -6.83 22.51 -4.93
CA ILE A 82 -5.54 22.51 -4.22
C ILE A 82 -5.58 21.59 -3.00
N GLU A 83 -6.67 21.61 -2.22
CA GLU A 83 -6.80 20.78 -1.02
C GLU A 83 -6.69 19.28 -1.35
N LEU A 84 -7.33 18.84 -2.44
CA LEU A 84 -7.27 17.45 -2.89
C LEU A 84 -5.85 17.07 -3.33
N LEU A 85 -5.17 17.96 -4.08
CA LEU A 85 -3.80 17.70 -4.52
C LEU A 85 -2.82 17.65 -3.35
N LEU A 86 -2.95 18.56 -2.37
CA LEU A 86 -2.13 18.55 -1.16
C LEU A 86 -2.38 17.28 -0.34
N GLN A 87 -3.64 16.82 -0.25
CA GLN A 87 -3.98 15.57 0.40
C GLN A 87 -3.36 14.36 -0.31
N GLU A 88 -3.37 14.35 -1.65
CA GLU A 88 -2.72 13.33 -2.48
C GLU A 88 -1.19 13.33 -2.26
N CYS A 89 -0.55 14.49 -2.33
CA CYS A 89 0.88 14.65 -2.09
C CYS A 89 1.28 14.17 -0.68
N ARG A 90 0.50 14.56 0.33
CA ARG A 90 0.73 14.14 1.72
C ARG A 90 0.61 12.62 1.87
N ALA A 91 -0.41 12.01 1.29
CA ALA A 91 -0.59 10.57 1.32
C ALA A 91 0.58 9.85 0.64
N PHE A 92 0.98 10.31 -0.56
CA PHE A 92 2.08 9.74 -1.31
C PHE A 92 3.41 9.79 -0.55
N LEU A 93 3.77 10.95 0.01
CA LEU A 93 5.03 11.12 0.75
C LEU A 93 5.07 10.31 2.05
N ASN A 94 3.93 10.18 2.75
CA ASN A 94 3.85 9.35 3.95
C ASN A 94 4.10 7.87 3.62
N GLU A 95 3.49 7.35 2.56
CA GLU A 95 3.71 5.96 2.13
C GLU A 95 5.16 5.74 1.72
N LEU A 96 5.76 6.66 0.96
CA LEU A 96 7.17 6.59 0.57
C LEU A 96 8.07 6.52 1.82
N LEU A 97 7.83 7.40 2.80
CA LEU A 97 8.59 7.44 4.05
C LEU A 97 8.44 6.15 4.88
N ILE A 98 7.24 5.58 4.95
CA ILE A 98 7.00 4.28 5.62
C ILE A 98 7.80 3.18 4.93
N ILE A 99 7.72 3.11 3.61
CA ILE A 99 8.42 2.07 2.84
C ILE A 99 9.94 2.19 3.01
N CYS A 100 10.51 3.40 2.90
CA CYS A 100 11.94 3.61 3.11
C CYS A 100 12.39 3.25 4.53
N ARG A 101 11.63 3.61 5.58
CA ARG A 101 11.98 3.26 6.97
C ARG A 101 11.92 1.76 7.27
N ASN A 102 11.07 1.02 6.55
CA ASN A 102 10.97 -0.44 6.71
C ASN A 102 12.18 -1.18 6.09
N GLU A 103 13.05 -0.51 5.34
CA GLU A 103 14.31 -1.10 4.84
C GLU A 103 15.37 -1.19 5.94
N ASP A 104 15.42 -0.23 6.87
CA ASP A 104 16.44 -0.13 7.93
C ASP A 104 16.30 -1.19 9.04
N VAL A 105 15.12 -1.82 9.19
CA VAL A 105 14.87 -2.81 10.27
C VAL A 105 15.19 -4.25 9.83
N ASN A 106 15.39 -4.48 8.53
CA ASN A 106 15.49 -5.84 7.97
C ASN A 106 16.90 -6.25 7.53
N SER A 107 17.89 -5.35 7.57
CA SER A 107 19.30 -5.69 7.31
C SER A 107 19.92 -6.52 8.44
N ASP A 108 19.42 -6.38 9.67
CA ASP A 108 20.12 -6.88 10.86
C ASP A 108 19.70 -8.30 11.28
N GLN A 109 18.73 -8.91 10.60
CA GLN A 109 18.20 -10.24 10.96
C GLN A 109 18.73 -11.40 10.08
N ILE A 110 19.63 -11.14 9.13
CA ILE A 110 20.19 -12.19 8.25
C ILE A 110 21.45 -12.82 8.84
N GLU A 111 22.20 -12.14 9.72
CA GLU A 111 23.46 -12.68 10.25
C GLU A 111 23.26 -13.78 11.33
N THR A 112 22.12 -13.85 12.01
CA THR A 112 21.93 -14.79 13.13
C THR A 112 21.49 -16.21 12.71
N ILE A 113 21.12 -16.44 11.44
CA ILE A 113 20.64 -17.77 10.99
C ILE A 113 21.79 -18.65 10.45
N SER A 114 22.97 -18.09 10.18
CA SER A 114 24.10 -18.87 9.63
C SER A 114 24.95 -19.62 10.67
N GLU A 115 24.83 -19.30 11.97
CA GLU A 115 25.64 -19.92 13.04
C GLU A 115 24.91 -21.05 13.80
N SER A 116 23.65 -21.37 13.46
CA SER A 116 22.86 -22.38 14.18
C SER A 116 22.62 -23.69 13.42
N SER A 117 23.24 -23.89 12.25
CA SER A 117 23.15 -25.17 11.51
C SER A 117 24.43 -26.04 11.58
N GLU A 118 25.35 -25.74 12.48
CA GLU A 118 26.37 -26.71 12.91
C GLU A 118 26.07 -27.08 14.36
N TYR A 119 26.11 -28.39 14.64
CA TYR A 119 25.85 -29.08 15.91
C TYR A 119 24.43 -29.64 16.12
N GLU A 120 24.42 -30.99 16.00
CA GLU A 120 23.42 -32.03 16.29
C GLU A 120 22.42 -32.41 15.19
#